data_AF-A0A2N0QNH1-F1
#
_entry.id   AF-A0A2N0QNH1-F1
#
_cell.length_a   1.000
_cell.length_b   1.000
_cell.length_c   1.000
_cell.angle_alpha   90.00
_cell.angle_beta   90.00
_cell.angle_gamma   90.00
#
_symmetry.space_group_name_H-M   'P 1'
#
loop_
_entity.id
_entity.type
_entity.pdbx_description
1 polymer ?
#
loop_
_entity_poly.entity_id
_entity_poly.type
_entity_poly.pdbx_seq_one_letter_code
_entity_poly.pdbx_strand_id
1 'polypeptide(L)'
;MKEAHELLIKIIKLIEECYGEEKITPNLHLSLHLCECSYDYGPLYSFWCFSFERMNGLLGSLPNSHRQIEPELMRRLMTEAQINDIINSSSSEVIGLELLDKRPSVSSLSEFPTDEMYRFLMNSRNISESPITGCEKFPGKFLAPQSKDIHLEEQIYDLLIEYYEDTYVDSIFRKPFTENLPNSTIIINRVNRYGRCQICAETFGSAAATRHIKSSFVLAKFINRDGNSVDTYPGQIQFFFEHSVHLSSRNLTHKLAYIKWYKLANLTSRFHFSIDDDVETCNVELWEDSFYPSSRDNIIPIHNILGQFIPVKYKKSDRSNAREYLAVIPINRKFHLR
;
A
#
# COMPACT_ATOMS: atom_id res chain seq x y z
N MET A 1 -30.28 9.51 26.98
CA MET A 1 -30.81 10.52 26.03
C MET A 1 -31.57 11.63 26.73
N LYS A 2 -32.66 11.35 27.47
CA LYS A 2 -33.41 12.40 28.22
C LYS A 2 -32.54 13.18 29.22
N GLU A 3 -31.73 12.50 30.02
CA GLU A 3 -30.81 13.14 30.97
C GLU A 3 -29.77 14.04 30.28
N ALA A 4 -29.19 13.57 29.18
CA ALA A 4 -28.24 14.36 28.38
C ALA A 4 -28.88 15.61 27.78
N HIS A 5 -30.14 15.52 27.33
CA HIS A 5 -30.91 16.65 26.84
C HIS A 5 -31.19 17.69 27.94
N GLU A 6 -31.57 17.25 29.14
CA GLU A 6 -31.77 18.15 30.29
C GLU A 6 -30.47 18.86 30.71
N LEU A 7 -29.34 18.15 30.68
CA LEU A 7 -28.02 18.75 30.94
C LEU A 7 -27.64 19.77 29.86
N LEU A 8 -27.95 19.50 28.60
CA LEU A 8 -27.69 20.42 27.49
C LEU A 8 -28.51 21.71 27.61
N ILE A 9 -29.79 21.60 28.00
CA ILE A 9 -30.63 22.77 28.31
C ILE A 9 -30.01 23.61 29.43
N LYS A 10 -29.54 22.96 30.51
CA LYS A 10 -28.89 23.66 31.63
C LYS A 10 -27.63 24.39 31.18
N ILE A 11 -26.80 23.77 30.35
CA ILE A 11 -25.59 24.40 29.80
C ILE A 11 -25.94 25.62 28.96
N ILE A 12 -26.94 25.52 28.07
CA ILE A 12 -27.32 26.63 27.19
C ILE A 12 -27.88 27.80 28.00
N LYS A 13 -28.71 27.54 29.03
CA LYS A 13 -29.19 28.57 29.95
C LYS A 13 -28.05 29.22 30.73
N LEU A 14 -27.06 28.45 31.18
CA LEU A 14 -25.87 29.01 31.85
C LEU A 14 -25.05 29.89 30.89
N ILE A 15 -24.97 29.54 29.61
CA ILE A 15 -24.28 30.37 28.60
C ILE A 15 -25.04 31.69 28.41
N GLU A 16 -26.36 31.63 28.31
CA GLU A 16 -27.23 32.80 28.20
C GLU A 16 -27.08 33.73 29.42
N GLU A 17 -27.14 33.17 30.63
CA GLU A 17 -27.01 33.93 31.88
C GLU A 17 -25.62 34.56 32.07
N CYS A 18 -24.55 33.83 31.74
CA CYS A 18 -23.18 34.31 31.94
C CYS A 18 -22.70 35.26 30.85
N TYR A 19 -23.15 35.07 29.61
CA TYR A 19 -22.55 35.71 28.44
C TYR A 19 -23.55 36.47 27.55
N GLY A 20 -24.84 36.49 27.90
CA GLY A 20 -25.89 37.20 27.16
C GLY A 20 -26.52 36.39 26.02
N GLU A 21 -27.75 36.77 25.66
CA GLU A 21 -28.54 36.14 24.59
C GLU A 21 -27.82 36.18 23.22
N GLU A 22 -26.97 37.19 22.99
CA GLU A 22 -26.20 37.34 21.75
C GLU A 22 -25.19 36.20 21.50
N LYS A 23 -24.89 35.40 22.53
CA LYS A 23 -24.02 34.22 22.42
C LYS A 23 -24.78 32.93 22.11
N ILE A 24 -26.11 32.97 22.07
CA ILE A 24 -26.92 31.83 21.68
C ILE A 24 -26.95 31.74 20.15
N THR A 25 -26.00 30.96 19.63
CA THR A 25 -25.89 30.72 18.18
C THR A 25 -26.93 29.72 17.69
N PRO A 26 -27.25 29.72 16.38
CA PRO A 26 -28.10 28.70 15.78
C PRO A 26 -27.63 27.26 16.06
N ASN A 27 -26.32 27.01 16.12
CA ASN A 27 -25.77 25.69 16.44
C ASN A 27 -26.09 25.26 17.88
N LEU A 28 -26.08 26.19 18.84
CA LEU A 28 -26.48 25.91 20.22
C LEU A 28 -27.97 25.61 20.30
N HIS A 29 -28.81 26.37 19.59
CA HIS A 29 -30.24 26.08 19.49
C HIS A 29 -30.49 24.70 18.86
N LEU A 30 -29.87 24.41 17.72
CA LEU A 30 -30.00 23.13 17.01
C LEU A 30 -29.51 21.94 17.86
N SER A 31 -28.55 22.15 18.76
CA SER A 31 -28.07 21.09 19.65
C SER A 31 -29.18 20.56 20.57
N LEU A 32 -30.20 21.36 20.90
CA LEU A 32 -31.35 20.94 21.71
C LEU A 32 -32.15 19.82 21.02
N HIS A 33 -32.17 19.82 19.69
CA HIS A 33 -32.88 18.83 18.88
C HIS A 33 -32.09 17.53 18.67
N LEU A 34 -30.84 17.42 19.14
CA LEU A 34 -30.03 16.20 18.97
C LEU A 34 -30.69 14.96 19.54
N CYS A 35 -31.47 15.12 20.62
CA CYS A 35 -32.21 14.01 21.23
C CYS A 35 -33.29 13.48 20.28
N GLU A 36 -34.10 14.36 19.72
CA GLU A 36 -35.16 14.05 18.74
C GLU A 36 -34.55 13.49 17.45
N CYS A 37 -33.52 14.15 16.90
CA CYS A 37 -32.80 13.67 15.72
C CYS A 37 -32.21 12.27 15.92
N SER A 38 -31.76 11.95 17.14
CA SER A 38 -31.22 10.61 17.41
C SER A 38 -32.29 9.52 17.44
N TYR A 39 -33.54 9.87 17.78
CA TYR A 39 -34.67 8.96 17.73
C TYR A 39 -35.14 8.74 16.27
N ASP A 40 -35.17 9.81 15.47
CA ASP A 40 -35.68 9.76 14.09
C ASP A 40 -34.65 9.17 13.10
N TYR A 41 -33.37 9.55 13.22
CA TYR A 41 -32.31 9.22 12.26
C TYR A 41 -31.29 8.22 12.79
N GLY A 42 -31.46 7.75 14.03
CA GLY A 42 -30.52 6.87 14.72
C GLY A 42 -29.33 7.62 15.32
N PRO A 43 -28.25 6.92 15.69
CA PRO A 43 -27.10 7.51 16.39
C PRO A 43 -26.48 8.72 15.66
N LEU A 44 -25.88 9.65 16.40
CA LEU A 44 -25.31 10.91 15.84
C LEU A 44 -24.34 10.69 14.66
N TYR A 45 -23.58 9.59 14.67
CA TYR A 45 -22.64 9.27 13.59
C TYR A 45 -23.32 8.82 12.30
N SER A 46 -24.61 8.50 12.33
CA SER A 46 -25.37 8.08 11.15
C SER A 46 -25.68 9.25 10.23
N PHE A 47 -25.80 10.47 10.77
CA PHE A 47 -26.21 11.66 10.01
C PHE A 47 -25.23 12.84 10.09
N TRP A 48 -24.08 12.67 10.76
CA TRP A 48 -23.03 13.69 10.75
C TRP A 48 -22.38 13.84 9.35
N CYS A 49 -21.93 15.05 9.03
CA CYS A 49 -21.32 15.33 7.73
C CYS A 49 -19.84 14.94 7.63
N PHE A 50 -19.23 14.37 8.69
CA PHE A 50 -17.79 14.09 8.72
C PHE A 50 -17.36 13.10 7.61
N SER A 51 -18.15 12.05 7.38
CA SER A 51 -17.90 11.10 6.29
C SER A 51 -18.00 11.77 4.91
N PHE A 52 -18.97 12.68 4.75
CA PHE A 52 -19.17 13.42 3.51
C PHE A 52 -18.04 14.43 3.25
N GLU A 53 -17.63 15.19 4.26
CA GLU A 53 -16.49 16.11 4.17
C GLU A 53 -15.18 15.37 3.89
N ARG A 54 -14.96 14.23 4.54
CA ARG A 54 -13.83 13.34 4.25
C ARG A 54 -13.85 12.87 2.80
N MET A 55 -15.02 12.47 2.30
CA MET A 55 -15.18 12.06 0.91
C MET A 55 -14.92 13.23 -0.05
N ASN A 56 -15.38 14.43 0.26
CA ASN A 56 -15.08 15.64 -0.53
C ASN A 56 -13.58 15.93 -0.54
N GLY A 57 -12.89 15.75 0.58
CA GLY A 57 -11.43 15.87 0.65
C GLY A 57 -10.73 14.82 -0.23
N LEU A 58 -11.22 13.59 -0.23
CA LEU A 58 -10.72 12.53 -1.12
C LEU A 58 -10.95 12.89 -2.60
N LEU A 59 -12.17 13.27 -2.97
CA LEU A 59 -12.53 13.67 -4.34
C LEU A 59 -11.72 14.90 -4.78
N GLY A 60 -11.53 15.88 -3.91
CA GLY A 60 -10.73 17.08 -4.18
C GLY A 60 -9.22 16.82 -4.28
N SER A 61 -8.72 15.74 -3.67
CA SER A 61 -7.32 15.32 -3.79
C SER A 61 -7.00 14.62 -5.11
N LEU A 62 -8.03 14.19 -5.85
CA LEU A 62 -7.86 13.55 -7.13
C LEU A 62 -7.41 14.61 -8.16
N PRO A 63 -6.30 14.36 -8.88
CA PRO A 63 -5.85 15.28 -9.92
C PRO A 63 -6.96 15.37 -10.97
N ASN A 64 -7.41 16.57 -11.30
CA ASN A 64 -8.42 16.77 -12.31
C ASN A 64 -8.02 17.91 -13.24
N SER A 65 -8.57 17.89 -14.45
CA SER A 65 -8.31 18.89 -15.49
C SER A 65 -8.88 20.29 -15.18
N HIS A 66 -9.61 20.45 -14.06
CA HIS A 66 -10.39 21.64 -13.68
C HIS A 66 -11.42 22.10 -14.72
N ARG A 67 -11.72 21.28 -15.73
CA ARG A 67 -12.65 21.61 -16.83
C ARG A 67 -13.88 20.72 -16.87
N GLN A 68 -13.72 19.43 -16.65
CA GLN A 68 -14.82 18.45 -16.60
C GLN A 68 -14.60 17.48 -15.45
N ILE A 69 -14.78 17.97 -14.22
CA ILE A 69 -14.45 17.25 -12.99
C ILE A 69 -15.37 16.03 -12.83
N GLU A 70 -16.68 16.18 -13.02
CA GLU A 70 -17.65 15.11 -12.79
C GLU A 70 -17.48 13.94 -13.78
N PRO A 71 -17.36 14.15 -15.11
CA PRO A 71 -17.11 13.05 -16.04
C PRO A 71 -15.77 12.35 -15.81
N GLU A 72 -14.74 13.08 -15.39
CA GLU A 72 -13.40 12.54 -15.12
C GLU A 72 -13.42 11.63 -13.87
N LEU A 73 -14.09 12.08 -12.80
CA LEU A 73 -14.31 11.28 -11.59
C LEU A 73 -15.14 10.02 -11.89
N MET A 74 -16.23 10.16 -12.65
CA MET A 74 -17.09 9.02 -12.97
C MET A 74 -16.39 7.96 -13.82
N ARG A 75 -15.56 8.36 -14.80
CA ARG A 75 -14.76 7.41 -15.57
C ARG A 75 -13.80 6.62 -14.67
N ARG A 76 -13.14 7.29 -13.74
CA ARG A 76 -12.21 6.63 -12.80
C ARG A 76 -12.91 5.61 -11.93
N LEU A 77 -14.03 5.98 -11.32
CA LEU A 77 -14.81 5.05 -10.49
C LEU A 77 -15.30 3.84 -11.30
N MET A 78 -15.72 4.05 -12.56
CA MET A 78 -16.13 2.95 -13.43
C MET A 78 -14.95 2.02 -13.80
N THR A 79 -13.79 2.57 -14.11
CA THR A 79 -12.61 1.74 -14.42
C THR A 79 -12.12 0.99 -13.19
N GLU A 80 -12.18 1.61 -12.01
CA GLU A 80 -11.90 0.94 -10.73
C GLU A 80 -12.84 -0.23 -10.46
N ALA A 81 -14.15 -0.01 -10.62
CA ALA A 81 -15.15 -1.06 -10.45
C ALA A 81 -14.91 -2.21 -11.43
N GLN A 82 -14.66 -1.91 -12.70
CA GLN A 82 -14.36 -2.93 -13.72
C GLN A 82 -13.10 -3.74 -13.40
N ILE A 83 -12.05 -3.09 -12.89
CA ILE A 83 -10.81 -3.80 -12.53
C ILE A 83 -11.02 -4.68 -11.32
N ASN A 84 -11.74 -4.19 -10.31
CA ASN A 84 -12.11 -5.00 -9.15
C ASN A 84 -12.99 -6.19 -9.55
N ASP A 85 -13.94 -6.00 -10.48
CA ASP A 85 -14.77 -7.07 -11.01
C ASP A 85 -13.93 -8.11 -11.76
N ILE A 86 -12.97 -7.70 -12.59
CA ILE A 86 -12.06 -8.63 -13.30
C ILE A 86 -11.21 -9.41 -12.29
N ILE A 87 -10.67 -8.72 -11.29
CA ILE A 87 -9.88 -9.33 -10.22
C ILE A 87 -10.71 -10.39 -9.47
N ASN A 88 -11.98 -10.08 -9.16
CA ASN A 88 -12.86 -10.98 -8.40
C ASN A 88 -13.46 -12.10 -9.26
N SER A 89 -13.58 -11.89 -10.57
CA SER A 89 -14.12 -12.87 -11.54
C SER A 89 -13.07 -13.80 -12.13
N SER A 90 -11.80 -13.67 -11.76
CA SER A 90 -10.68 -14.51 -12.22
C SER A 90 -10.72 -15.99 -11.75
N SER A 91 -11.89 -16.49 -11.35
CA SER A 91 -12.21 -17.92 -11.28
C SER A 91 -12.87 -18.47 -12.56
N SER A 92 -13.19 -17.62 -13.55
CA SER A 92 -13.78 -18.06 -14.82
C SER A 92 -13.17 -17.38 -16.04
N GLU A 93 -12.78 -18.23 -16.98
CA GLU A 93 -12.14 -18.02 -18.28
C GLU A 93 -12.37 -16.65 -18.98
N VAL A 94 -11.26 -15.94 -19.22
CA VAL A 94 -10.75 -15.28 -20.47
C VAL A 94 -11.70 -14.44 -21.37
N ILE A 95 -13.01 -14.32 -21.13
CA ILE A 95 -13.94 -13.62 -22.04
C ILE A 95 -13.82 -12.07 -21.95
N GLY A 96 -13.24 -11.54 -20.89
CA GLY A 96 -13.17 -10.08 -20.65
C GLY A 96 -12.28 -9.27 -21.62
N LEU A 97 -11.34 -9.92 -22.32
CA LEU A 97 -10.37 -9.24 -23.20
C LEU A 97 -11.00 -8.73 -24.52
N GLU A 98 -12.05 -9.37 -25.04
CA GLU A 98 -12.69 -8.97 -26.32
C GLU A 98 -13.52 -7.69 -26.22
N LEU A 99 -13.87 -7.23 -25.02
CA LEU A 99 -14.66 -6.01 -24.81
C LEU A 99 -13.81 -4.72 -24.83
N LEU A 100 -12.49 -4.84 -24.84
CA LEU A 100 -11.56 -3.70 -24.78
C LEU A 100 -11.39 -2.98 -26.13
N ASP A 101 -11.80 -3.59 -27.24
CA ASP A 101 -11.42 -3.14 -28.58
C ASP A 101 -12.32 -2.05 -29.19
N LYS A 102 -13.25 -1.47 -28.42
CA LYS A 102 -14.18 -0.45 -28.95
C LYS A 102 -14.34 0.74 -28.03
N ARG A 103 -13.41 1.69 -28.10
CA ARG A 103 -13.71 3.14 -28.13
C ARG A 103 -12.45 3.95 -28.45
N PRO A 104 -12.42 4.71 -29.55
CA PRO A 104 -11.34 5.67 -29.78
C PRO A 104 -11.51 6.86 -28.82
N SER A 105 -10.55 7.06 -27.92
CA SER A 105 -10.51 8.25 -27.04
C SER A 105 -9.62 9.33 -27.65
N VAL A 106 -10.12 10.56 -27.64
CA VAL A 106 -9.43 11.75 -28.15
C VAL A 106 -8.68 12.40 -27.00
N SER A 107 -7.35 12.22 -27.00
CA SER A 107 -6.28 13.10 -26.52
C SER A 107 -6.33 13.71 -25.10
N SER A 108 -5.24 13.41 -24.34
CA SER A 108 -4.38 14.34 -23.57
C SER A 108 -4.16 14.11 -22.06
N LEU A 109 -4.49 12.94 -21.50
CA LEU A 109 -4.02 12.52 -20.17
C LEU A 109 -3.56 11.06 -20.26
N SER A 110 -2.46 10.71 -19.58
CA SER A 110 -1.79 9.41 -19.68
C SER A 110 -2.67 8.29 -19.12
N GLU A 111 -3.59 7.79 -19.94
CA GLU A 111 -4.31 6.54 -19.74
C GLU A 111 -3.25 5.43 -19.66
N PHE A 112 -2.98 4.91 -18.46
CA PHE A 112 -2.26 3.63 -18.37
C PHE A 112 -3.17 2.57 -19.00
N PRO A 113 -2.66 1.74 -19.93
CA PRO A 113 -3.47 0.68 -20.51
C PRO A 113 -4.00 -0.21 -19.39
N THR A 114 -5.33 -0.42 -19.30
CA THR A 114 -6.00 -1.27 -18.31
C THR A 114 -5.31 -2.63 -18.15
N ASP A 115 -4.78 -3.15 -19.26
CA ASP A 115 -4.02 -4.39 -19.35
C ASP A 115 -2.64 -4.34 -18.65
N GLU A 116 -1.87 -3.24 -18.77
CA GLU A 116 -0.57 -3.11 -18.08
C GLU A 116 -0.75 -3.09 -16.56
N MET A 117 -1.80 -2.42 -16.07
CA MET A 117 -2.12 -2.40 -14.65
C MET A 117 -2.61 -3.77 -14.16
N TYR A 118 -3.49 -4.43 -14.91
CA TYR A 118 -3.95 -5.77 -14.59
C TYR A 118 -2.79 -6.76 -14.48
N ARG A 119 -1.87 -6.78 -15.45
CA ARG A 119 -0.68 -7.63 -15.42
C ARG A 119 0.22 -7.33 -14.22
N PHE A 120 0.45 -6.06 -13.90
CA PHE A 120 1.21 -5.68 -12.72
C PHE A 120 0.56 -6.15 -11.41
N LEU A 121 -0.77 -6.16 -11.32
CA LEU A 121 -1.48 -6.62 -10.13
C LEU A 121 -1.41 -8.14 -9.98
N MET A 122 -1.58 -8.87 -11.08
CA MET A 122 -1.49 -10.34 -11.06
C MET A 122 -0.12 -10.83 -10.62
N ASN A 123 0.93 -10.12 -11.00
CA ASN A 123 2.30 -10.36 -10.53
C ASN A 123 2.44 -10.44 -9.00
N SER A 124 1.78 -9.54 -8.26
CA SER A 124 1.83 -9.53 -6.78
C SER A 124 0.95 -10.63 -6.14
N ARG A 125 -0.02 -11.17 -6.88
CA ARG A 125 -1.02 -12.12 -6.36
C ARG A 125 -0.67 -13.57 -6.66
N ASN A 126 -0.12 -13.84 -7.85
CA ASN A 126 0.17 -15.16 -8.40
C ASN A 126 1.68 -15.39 -8.53
N ILE A 127 2.41 -15.22 -7.42
CA ILE A 127 3.88 -15.37 -7.37
C ILE A 127 4.37 -16.77 -7.79
N SER A 128 3.48 -17.78 -7.86
CA SER A 128 3.78 -19.15 -8.29
C SER A 128 3.73 -19.36 -9.81
N GLU A 129 2.97 -18.55 -10.55
CA GLU A 129 2.70 -18.78 -11.98
C GLU A 129 3.69 -18.07 -12.90
N SER A 130 4.34 -16.99 -12.43
CA SER A 130 5.32 -16.23 -13.21
C SER A 130 6.43 -15.67 -12.30
N PRO A 131 7.68 -16.14 -12.43
CA PRO A 131 8.79 -15.60 -11.67
C PRO A 131 9.18 -14.21 -12.20
N ILE A 132 8.82 -13.19 -11.44
CA ILE A 132 9.14 -11.81 -11.75
C ILE A 132 10.59 -11.53 -11.38
N THR A 133 11.30 -10.92 -12.31
CA THR A 133 12.71 -10.56 -12.16
C THR A 133 12.90 -9.11 -11.73
N GLY A 134 11.89 -8.25 -11.82
CA GLY A 134 12.00 -6.81 -11.59
C GLY A 134 12.42 -6.01 -12.85
N CYS A 135 12.63 -6.68 -13.98
CA CYS A 135 12.84 -6.04 -15.28
C CYS A 135 11.54 -5.66 -15.99
N GLU A 136 10.41 -6.21 -15.52
CA GLU A 136 9.11 -6.06 -16.14
C GLU A 136 8.68 -4.59 -16.12
N LYS A 137 7.84 -4.23 -17.10
CA LYS A 137 7.20 -2.92 -17.09
C LYS A 137 6.30 -2.80 -15.87
N PHE A 138 6.20 -1.59 -15.34
CA PHE A 138 5.26 -1.29 -14.28
C PHE A 138 4.66 0.11 -14.51
N PRO A 139 3.38 0.31 -14.18
CA PRO A 139 2.68 1.57 -14.39
C PRO A 139 3.06 2.58 -13.29
N GLY A 140 4.31 3.05 -13.31
CA GLY A 140 4.82 3.85 -12.20
C GLY A 140 6.18 4.50 -12.46
N LYS A 141 6.71 5.14 -11.41
CA LYS A 141 8.02 5.79 -11.43
C LYS A 141 8.64 5.90 -10.05
N PHE A 142 9.97 5.89 -10.00
CA PHE A 142 10.69 6.27 -8.79
C PHE A 142 10.73 7.79 -8.61
N LEU A 143 10.74 8.20 -7.33
CA LEU A 143 10.63 9.60 -6.92
C LEU A 143 11.71 9.95 -5.88
N ALA A 144 12.02 11.24 -5.82
CA ALA A 144 12.99 11.80 -4.88
C ALA A 144 12.64 11.51 -3.39
N PRO A 145 13.62 11.47 -2.47
CA PRO A 145 15.05 11.76 -2.67
C PRO A 145 15.73 10.73 -3.58
N GLN A 146 16.65 11.18 -4.43
CA GLN A 146 17.35 10.33 -5.39
C GLN A 146 18.86 10.50 -5.22
N SER A 147 19.60 9.40 -5.30
CA SER A 147 21.06 9.38 -5.34
C SER A 147 21.48 8.45 -6.47
N LYS A 148 22.26 8.96 -7.43
CA LYS A 148 22.73 8.20 -8.59
C LYS A 148 24.14 7.67 -8.35
N ASP A 149 24.45 6.54 -8.99
CA ASP A 149 25.77 5.92 -8.99
C ASP A 149 26.37 5.73 -7.58
N ILE A 150 25.55 5.25 -6.65
CA ILE A 150 25.99 4.95 -5.29
C ILE A 150 26.49 3.52 -5.16
N HIS A 151 27.38 3.29 -4.20
CA HIS A 151 27.79 1.94 -3.81
C HIS A 151 26.89 1.48 -2.66
N LEU A 152 26.37 0.25 -2.76
CA LEU A 152 25.69 -0.42 -1.67
C LEU A 152 26.71 -0.84 -0.60
N GLU A 153 26.26 -0.88 0.66
CA GLU A 153 27.00 -1.51 1.74
C GLU A 153 27.31 -2.97 1.41
N GLU A 154 28.48 -3.47 1.83
CA GLU A 154 28.97 -4.80 1.45
C GLU A 154 27.94 -5.91 1.71
N GLN A 155 27.28 -5.85 2.87
CA GLN A 155 26.23 -6.81 3.23
C GLN A 155 25.05 -6.79 2.26
N ILE A 156 24.60 -5.60 1.82
CA ILE A 156 23.47 -5.49 0.88
C ILE A 156 23.92 -5.89 -0.53
N TYR A 157 25.17 -5.63 -0.87
CA TYR A 157 25.75 -6.04 -2.13
C TYR A 157 25.86 -7.56 -2.25
N ASP A 158 26.22 -8.26 -1.17
CA ASP A 158 26.16 -9.73 -1.10
C ASP A 158 24.74 -10.26 -1.36
N LEU A 159 23.74 -9.69 -0.69
CA LEU A 159 22.34 -10.06 -0.90
C LEU A 159 21.86 -9.82 -2.33
N LEU A 160 22.38 -8.78 -3.00
CA LEU A 160 22.06 -8.51 -4.40
C LEU A 160 22.61 -9.59 -5.34
N ILE A 161 23.77 -10.15 -5.02
CA ILE A 161 24.37 -11.26 -5.79
C ILE A 161 23.53 -12.52 -5.55
N GLU A 162 23.22 -12.86 -4.30
CA GLU A 162 22.33 -13.97 -3.95
C GLU A 162 20.97 -13.84 -4.65
N TYR A 163 20.42 -12.63 -4.71
CA TYR A 163 19.19 -12.35 -5.44
C TYR A 163 19.30 -12.71 -6.92
N TYR A 164 20.42 -12.38 -7.58
CA TYR A 164 20.62 -12.71 -8.99
C TYR A 164 20.85 -14.20 -9.24
N GLU A 165 21.59 -14.87 -8.36
CA GLU A 165 21.78 -16.33 -8.41
C GLU A 165 20.45 -17.08 -8.32
N ASP A 166 19.56 -16.66 -7.41
CA ASP A 166 18.22 -17.24 -7.29
C ASP A 166 17.31 -16.90 -8.48
N THR A 167 17.46 -15.72 -9.06
CA THR A 167 16.61 -15.24 -10.16
C THR A 167 17.00 -15.88 -11.50
N TYR A 168 18.30 -16.12 -11.72
CA TYR A 168 18.86 -16.64 -12.96
C TYR A 168 19.67 -17.91 -12.66
N VAL A 169 18.96 -19.00 -12.34
CA VAL A 169 19.54 -20.29 -11.93
C VAL A 169 20.61 -20.83 -12.91
N ASP A 170 20.48 -20.51 -14.20
CA ASP A 170 21.41 -20.95 -15.24
C ASP A 170 22.65 -20.05 -15.41
N SER A 171 22.77 -18.96 -14.63
CA SER A 171 23.83 -17.95 -14.73
C SER A 171 24.70 -17.90 -13.48
N ILE A 172 26.01 -17.79 -13.66
CA ILE A 172 26.97 -17.66 -12.56
C ILE A 172 27.30 -16.18 -12.37
N PHE A 173 27.11 -15.65 -11.16
CA PHE A 173 27.41 -14.26 -10.82
C PHE A 173 28.64 -14.16 -9.93
N ARG A 174 29.36 -13.05 -10.03
CA ARG A 174 30.52 -12.79 -9.16
C ARG A 174 30.79 -11.32 -8.94
N LYS A 175 31.52 -11.03 -7.88
CA LYS A 175 32.10 -9.70 -7.61
C LYS A 175 33.23 -9.37 -8.60
N PRO A 176 33.50 -8.08 -8.84
CA PRO A 176 34.72 -7.65 -9.50
C PRO A 176 35.96 -8.19 -8.77
N PHE A 177 37.01 -8.50 -9.53
CA PHE A 177 38.33 -8.90 -9.01
C PHE A 177 38.39 -10.25 -8.27
N THR A 178 37.38 -11.11 -8.40
CA THR A 178 37.45 -12.54 -7.99
C THR A 178 38.03 -13.43 -9.10
N GLU A 179 38.43 -14.65 -8.76
CA GLU A 179 38.96 -15.63 -9.71
C GLU A 179 38.06 -15.78 -10.94
N ASN A 180 38.69 -15.85 -12.12
CA ASN A 180 37.96 -15.91 -13.38
C ASN A 180 37.31 -17.29 -13.57
N LEU A 181 36.00 -17.35 -13.29
CA LEU A 181 35.16 -18.48 -13.69
C LEU A 181 34.70 -18.28 -15.15
N PRO A 182 34.84 -19.28 -16.03
CA PRO A 182 34.32 -19.20 -17.39
C PRO A 182 32.80 -19.00 -17.38
N ASN A 183 32.29 -18.16 -18.29
CA ASN A 183 30.87 -17.81 -18.42
C ASN A 183 30.23 -17.12 -17.19
N SER A 184 31.03 -16.51 -16.31
CA SER A 184 30.52 -15.73 -15.18
C SER A 184 30.21 -14.28 -15.55
N THR A 185 29.13 -13.74 -14.97
CA THR A 185 28.70 -12.34 -15.10
C THR A 185 29.18 -11.54 -13.89
N ILE A 186 29.87 -10.43 -14.13
CA ILE A 186 30.32 -9.53 -13.07
C ILE A 186 29.16 -8.61 -12.68
N ILE A 187 28.78 -8.63 -11.40
CA ILE A 187 27.82 -7.67 -10.83
C ILE A 187 28.60 -6.45 -10.36
N ILE A 188 28.34 -5.27 -10.91
CA ILE A 188 29.03 -4.03 -10.52
C ILE A 188 28.26 -3.38 -9.39
N ASN A 189 28.90 -3.07 -8.25
CA ASN A 189 28.24 -2.38 -7.13
C ASN A 189 28.00 -0.89 -7.42
N ARG A 190 27.10 -0.59 -8.36
CA ARG A 190 26.63 0.76 -8.68
C ARG A 190 25.14 0.75 -8.91
N VAL A 191 24.41 1.48 -8.07
CA VAL A 191 22.95 1.54 -8.13
C VAL A 191 22.45 2.98 -8.11
N ASN A 192 21.26 3.19 -8.69
CA ASN A 192 20.51 4.43 -8.49
C ASN A 192 19.49 4.20 -7.38
N ARG A 193 19.59 4.93 -6.28
CA ARG A 193 18.72 4.80 -5.11
C ARG A 193 17.65 5.88 -5.09
N TYR A 194 16.46 5.49 -4.63
CA TYR A 194 15.28 6.32 -4.56
C TYR A 194 14.57 6.16 -3.21
N GLY A 195 14.04 7.26 -2.68
CA GLY A 195 13.32 7.27 -1.42
C GLY A 195 11.83 6.96 -1.55
N ARG A 196 11.29 6.97 -2.77
CA ARG A 196 9.86 6.77 -3.04
C ARG A 196 9.62 6.04 -4.36
N CYS A 197 8.53 5.29 -4.42
CA CYS A 197 8.03 4.67 -5.64
C CYS A 197 6.54 5.01 -5.80
N GLN A 198 6.17 5.53 -6.95
CA GLN A 198 4.78 5.68 -7.34
C GLN A 198 4.39 4.51 -8.24
N ILE A 199 3.32 3.81 -7.88
CA ILE A 199 2.72 2.74 -8.66
C ILE A 199 1.25 3.10 -8.81
N CYS A 200 0.81 3.38 -10.03
CA CYS A 200 -0.50 3.97 -10.32
C CYS A 200 -0.69 5.29 -9.52
N ALA A 201 -1.78 5.44 -8.77
CA ALA A 201 -1.95 6.57 -7.83
C ALA A 201 -1.30 6.35 -6.45
N GLU A 202 -0.90 5.13 -6.12
CA GLU A 202 -0.32 4.85 -4.81
C GLU A 202 1.14 5.31 -4.76
N THR A 203 1.50 6.01 -3.68
CA THR A 203 2.88 6.38 -3.41
C THR A 203 3.39 5.59 -2.22
N PHE A 204 4.43 4.81 -2.46
CA PHE A 204 5.19 4.07 -1.47
C PHE A 204 6.39 4.90 -1.04
N GLY A 205 6.56 5.01 0.27
CA GLY A 205 7.69 5.66 0.90
C GLY A 205 8.80 4.68 1.24
N SER A 206 9.85 5.19 1.86
CA SER A 206 10.91 4.38 2.45
C SER A 206 11.40 5.03 3.74
N ALA A 207 12.07 4.27 4.59
CA ALA A 207 12.70 4.79 5.81
C ALA A 207 13.72 5.90 5.50
N ALA A 208 14.36 5.86 4.32
CA ALA A 208 15.27 6.91 3.86
C ALA A 208 14.56 8.25 3.55
N ALA A 209 13.26 8.23 3.27
CA ALA A 209 12.44 9.41 3.03
C ALA A 209 11.62 9.76 4.28
N THR A 210 12.21 10.48 5.22
CA THR A 210 11.62 10.78 6.54
C THR A 210 10.18 11.31 6.49
N ARG A 211 9.87 12.21 5.54
CA ARG A 211 8.51 12.76 5.35
C ARG A 211 7.48 11.72 4.89
N HIS A 212 7.93 10.58 4.37
CA HIS A 212 7.11 9.52 3.79
C HIS A 212 7.31 8.18 4.50
N ILE A 213 7.87 8.17 5.71
CA ILE A 213 8.07 6.93 6.47
C ILE A 213 6.75 6.19 6.74
N LYS A 214 5.64 6.93 6.88
CA LYS A 214 4.31 6.34 7.10
C LYS A 214 3.83 5.46 5.92
N SER A 215 4.29 5.72 4.71
CA SER A 215 3.97 4.92 3.52
C SER A 215 5.07 3.91 3.17
N SER A 216 6.02 3.65 4.09
CA SER A 216 7.10 2.66 3.90
C SER A 216 6.73 1.24 4.34
N PHE A 217 5.60 1.09 5.04
CA PHE A 217 5.13 -0.18 5.56
C PHE A 217 4.33 -0.91 4.51
N VAL A 218 4.80 -2.09 4.11
CA VAL A 218 4.24 -2.86 2.99
C VAL A 218 4.04 -4.32 3.32
N LEU A 219 3.13 -4.93 2.58
CA LEU A 219 2.88 -6.37 2.58
C LEU A 219 3.45 -6.97 1.29
N ALA A 220 4.02 -8.16 1.37
CA ALA A 220 4.42 -8.97 0.22
C ALA A 220 4.13 -10.45 0.49
N LYS A 221 3.85 -11.20 -0.58
CA LYS A 221 3.61 -12.65 -0.50
C LYS A 221 4.92 -13.42 -0.67
N PHE A 222 5.07 -14.49 0.08
CA PHE A 222 6.19 -15.44 -0.01
C PHE A 222 5.65 -16.87 -0.10
N ILE A 223 6.30 -17.68 -0.93
CA ILE A 223 6.03 -19.12 -1.00
C ILE A 223 6.76 -19.78 0.16
N ASN A 224 6.04 -20.54 0.98
CA ASN A 224 6.63 -21.29 2.08
C ASN A 224 7.53 -22.43 1.58
N ARG A 225 8.37 -22.95 2.47
CA ARG A 225 9.30 -24.05 2.19
C ARG A 225 8.62 -25.31 1.66
N ASP A 226 7.34 -25.50 1.99
CA ASP A 226 6.53 -26.63 1.54
C ASP A 226 6.10 -26.49 0.06
N GLY A 227 6.41 -25.36 -0.60
CA GLY A 227 6.10 -25.07 -2.00
C GLY A 227 4.63 -24.81 -2.31
N ASN A 228 3.73 -25.17 -1.40
CA ASN A 228 2.29 -25.21 -1.64
C ASN A 228 1.49 -24.11 -0.93
N SER A 229 2.05 -23.46 0.09
CA SER A 229 1.38 -22.39 0.84
C SER A 229 2.03 -21.04 0.59
N VAL A 230 1.20 -20.00 0.50
CA VAL A 230 1.63 -18.62 0.28
C VAL A 230 1.21 -17.79 1.49
N ASP A 231 2.18 -17.24 2.18
CA ASP A 231 1.97 -16.38 3.34
C ASP A 231 2.30 -14.92 3.02
N THR A 232 1.62 -14.00 3.70
CA THR A 232 1.84 -12.56 3.55
C THR A 232 2.67 -12.04 4.70
N TYR A 233 3.79 -11.38 4.39
CA TYR A 233 4.71 -10.84 5.37
C TYR A 233 4.68 -9.31 5.37
N PRO A 234 4.61 -8.67 6.55
CA PRO A 234 4.77 -7.24 6.72
C PRO A 234 6.24 -6.86 6.80
N GLY A 235 6.60 -5.80 6.10
CA GLY A 235 7.95 -5.25 6.11
C GLY A 235 7.97 -3.74 6.02
N GLN A 236 9.15 -3.17 6.23
CA GLN A 236 9.42 -1.75 6.08
C GLN A 236 10.47 -1.55 4.98
N ILE A 237 10.07 -0.84 3.92
CA ILE A 237 10.96 -0.44 2.84
C ILE A 237 12.02 0.51 3.37
N GLN A 238 13.29 0.16 3.18
CA GLN A 238 14.42 1.01 3.56
C GLN A 238 14.78 1.96 2.43
N PHE A 239 14.75 1.49 1.19
CA PHE A 239 14.89 2.27 -0.04
C PHE A 239 14.53 1.45 -1.28
N PHE A 240 14.26 2.15 -2.39
CA PHE A 240 14.14 1.56 -3.72
C PHE A 240 15.45 1.77 -4.49
N PHE A 241 15.75 0.90 -5.44
CA PHE A 241 16.90 1.11 -6.31
C PHE A 241 16.73 0.46 -7.68
N GLU A 242 17.48 1.01 -8.64
CA GLU A 242 17.68 0.42 -9.97
C GLU A 242 19.10 -0.10 -10.06
N HIS A 243 19.25 -1.30 -10.58
CA HIS A 243 20.53 -1.93 -10.87
C HIS A 243 20.50 -2.55 -12.26
N SER A 244 21.58 -2.40 -13.01
CA SER A 244 21.67 -2.93 -14.37
C SER A 244 22.71 -4.04 -14.45
N VAL A 245 22.32 -5.18 -15.05
CA VAL A 245 23.19 -6.33 -15.29
C VAL A 245 23.27 -6.63 -16.78
N HIS A 246 24.47 -6.93 -17.26
CA HIS A 246 24.68 -7.37 -18.63
C HIS A 246 24.55 -8.90 -18.70
N LEU A 247 23.41 -9.39 -19.17
CA LEU A 247 23.09 -10.82 -19.29
C LEU A 247 22.76 -11.15 -20.75
N SER A 248 23.36 -12.22 -21.28
CA SER A 248 23.03 -12.77 -22.61
C SER A 248 23.00 -11.72 -23.73
N SER A 249 23.98 -10.83 -23.77
CA SER A 249 24.10 -9.72 -24.73
C SER A 249 23.06 -8.59 -24.60
N ARG A 250 22.30 -8.54 -23.50
CA ARG A 250 21.33 -7.47 -23.20
C ARG A 250 21.65 -6.82 -21.86
N ASN A 251 21.50 -5.50 -21.80
CA ASN A 251 21.49 -4.78 -20.53
C ASN A 251 20.08 -4.83 -19.94
N LEU A 252 19.92 -5.60 -18.87
CA LEU A 252 18.69 -5.70 -18.10
C LEU A 252 18.76 -4.73 -16.93
N THR A 253 17.68 -3.97 -16.70
CA THR A 253 17.60 -3.03 -15.57
C THR A 253 16.49 -3.44 -14.64
N HIS A 254 16.88 -3.84 -13.44
CA HIS A 254 16.03 -4.37 -12.39
C HIS A 254 15.58 -3.24 -11.48
N LYS A 255 14.28 -3.23 -11.16
CA LYS A 255 13.65 -2.28 -10.24
C LYS A 255 13.32 -3.00 -8.94
N LEU A 256 14.10 -2.73 -7.91
CA LEU A 256 14.12 -3.51 -6.69
C LEU A 256 13.82 -2.64 -5.47
N ALA A 257 13.38 -3.26 -4.39
CA ALA A 257 13.21 -2.66 -3.07
C ALA A 257 14.02 -3.45 -2.04
N TYR A 258 14.74 -2.73 -1.17
CA TYR A 258 15.35 -3.32 0.03
C TYR A 258 14.40 -3.13 1.21
N ILE A 259 13.93 -4.22 1.80
CA ILE A 259 12.86 -4.27 2.81
C ILE A 259 13.32 -5.05 4.02
N LYS A 260 13.08 -4.53 5.22
CA LYS A 260 13.27 -5.28 6.48
C LYS A 260 11.94 -5.92 6.89
N TRP A 261 11.92 -7.24 7.08
CA TRP A 261 10.72 -8.01 7.39
C TRP A 261 10.52 -8.18 8.90
N TYR A 262 9.32 -7.94 9.40
CA TYR A 262 9.00 -8.13 10.82
C TYR A 262 8.90 -9.63 11.15
N LYS A 263 9.27 -9.99 12.37
CA LYS A 263 9.17 -11.38 12.84
C LYS A 263 7.74 -11.77 13.18
N LEU A 264 7.37 -12.99 12.82
CA LEU A 264 6.11 -13.57 13.22
C LEU A 264 6.07 -13.66 14.75
N ALA A 265 4.99 -13.18 15.37
CA ALA A 265 4.79 -13.41 16.79
C ALA A 265 4.43 -14.88 17.02
N ASN A 266 4.96 -15.50 18.09
CA ASN A 266 4.56 -16.86 18.53
C ASN A 266 3.10 -16.96 19.02
N LEU A 267 2.25 -16.02 18.65
CA LEU A 267 0.84 -15.94 18.98
C LEU A 267 0.06 -16.09 17.69
N THR A 268 -0.69 -17.18 17.56
CA THR A 268 -1.69 -17.40 16.51
C THR A 268 -2.93 -16.52 16.75
N SER A 269 -2.74 -15.23 17.04
CA SER A 269 -3.83 -14.27 17.25
C SER A 269 -4.01 -13.46 15.98
N ARG A 270 -4.81 -13.98 15.05
CA ARG A 270 -5.42 -13.18 13.97
C ARG A 270 -6.69 -12.55 14.52
N PHE A 271 -6.83 -11.24 14.42
CA PHE A 271 -8.07 -10.55 14.70
C PHE A 271 -8.83 -10.39 13.39
N HIS A 272 -10.00 -11.01 13.32
CA HIS A 272 -10.87 -10.89 12.18
C HIS A 272 -11.82 -9.70 12.40
N PHE A 273 -11.78 -8.73 11.49
CA PHE A 273 -12.75 -7.66 11.42
C PHE A 273 -13.43 -7.74 10.05
N SER A 274 -14.71 -8.12 10.01
CA SER A 274 -15.52 -7.99 8.80
C SER A 274 -16.17 -6.60 8.78
N ILE A 275 -16.11 -5.96 7.62
CA ILE A 275 -17.02 -4.87 7.25
C ILE A 275 -17.89 -5.49 6.15
N ASP A 276 -19.19 -5.56 6.37
CA ASP A 276 -20.18 -6.07 5.40
C ASP A 276 -20.02 -7.53 4.96
N ASP A 277 -19.91 -8.48 5.90
CA ASP A 277 -19.87 -9.95 5.65
C ASP A 277 -18.76 -10.47 4.70
N ASP A 278 -17.85 -9.60 4.27
CA ASP A 278 -16.68 -9.94 3.46
C ASP A 278 -15.58 -10.53 4.38
N VAL A 279 -15.54 -11.86 4.48
CA VAL A 279 -14.59 -12.63 5.32
C VAL A 279 -13.11 -12.41 4.91
N GLU A 280 -12.87 -11.75 3.78
CA GLU A 280 -11.52 -11.54 3.24
C GLU A 280 -10.90 -10.15 3.52
N THR A 281 -11.64 -9.17 4.04
CA THR A 281 -11.25 -7.76 3.83
C THR A 281 -10.46 -7.06 4.95
N CYS A 282 -10.37 -7.59 6.18
CA CYS A 282 -9.54 -7.00 7.23
C CYS A 282 -9.09 -8.01 8.30
N ASN A 283 -7.99 -8.72 8.02
CA ASN A 283 -7.30 -9.53 9.03
C ASN A 283 -6.18 -8.69 9.66
N VAL A 284 -6.40 -8.23 10.89
CA VAL A 284 -5.34 -7.58 11.67
C VAL A 284 -4.51 -8.66 12.33
N GLU A 285 -3.21 -8.66 12.05
CA GLU A 285 -2.28 -9.66 12.58
C GLU A 285 -1.30 -9.04 13.57
N LEU A 286 -0.92 -9.81 14.59
CA LEU A 286 0.13 -9.42 15.54
C LEU A 286 1.48 -9.97 15.10
N TRP A 287 2.45 -9.07 15.02
CA TRP A 287 3.84 -9.34 14.69
C TRP A 287 4.75 -8.86 15.83
N GLU A 288 6.00 -9.28 15.86
CA GLU A 288 6.97 -8.70 16.78
C GLU A 288 7.46 -7.34 16.25
N ASP A 289 7.70 -6.38 17.15
CA ASP A 289 8.37 -5.11 16.82
C ASP A 289 9.90 -5.31 16.67
N SER A 290 10.29 -6.39 15.98
CA SER A 290 11.68 -6.71 15.65
C SER A 290 11.76 -7.34 14.27
N PHE A 291 12.87 -7.10 13.57
CA PHE A 291 13.08 -7.59 12.21
C PHE A 291 13.79 -8.95 12.21
N TYR A 292 13.51 -9.76 11.19
CA TYR A 292 14.37 -10.89 10.82
C TYR A 292 15.80 -10.40 10.50
N PRO A 293 16.82 -11.25 10.71
CA PRO A 293 18.16 -11.00 10.20
C PRO A 293 18.15 -10.78 8.69
N SER A 294 19.17 -10.10 8.17
CA SER A 294 19.26 -9.87 6.75
C SER A 294 19.51 -11.17 5.97
N SER A 295 18.76 -11.37 4.89
CA SER A 295 18.82 -12.49 3.96
C SER A 295 18.48 -12.02 2.55
N ARG A 296 18.65 -12.90 1.55
CA ARG A 296 18.27 -12.64 0.15
C ARG A 296 16.87 -12.06 0.00
N ASP A 297 15.92 -12.54 0.82
CA ASP A 297 14.51 -12.15 0.76
C ASP A 297 14.26 -10.67 1.13
N ASN A 298 15.26 -9.96 1.66
CA ASN A 298 15.16 -8.51 1.85
C ASN A 298 15.21 -7.73 0.54
N ILE A 299 15.64 -8.34 -0.57
CA ILE A 299 15.61 -7.73 -1.90
C ILE A 299 14.50 -8.39 -2.70
N ILE A 300 13.49 -7.60 -3.07
CA ILE A 300 12.39 -8.06 -3.91
C ILE A 300 12.16 -7.14 -5.11
N PRO A 301 11.64 -7.67 -6.23
CA PRO A 301 11.03 -6.85 -7.28
C PRO A 301 9.93 -5.96 -6.70
N ILE A 302 9.84 -4.72 -7.16
CA ILE A 302 8.76 -3.81 -6.74
C ILE A 302 7.36 -4.35 -7.10
N HIS A 303 7.26 -5.23 -8.10
CA HIS A 303 6.03 -5.88 -8.52
C HIS A 303 5.50 -6.88 -7.50
N ASN A 304 6.33 -7.35 -6.57
CA ASN A 304 5.92 -8.28 -5.52
C ASN A 304 5.31 -7.55 -4.30
N ILE A 305 5.33 -6.21 -4.29
CA ILE A 305 4.67 -5.42 -3.26
C ILE A 305 3.15 -5.57 -3.45
N LEU A 306 2.48 -6.15 -2.45
CA LEU A 306 1.03 -6.40 -2.46
C LEU A 306 0.22 -5.16 -2.08
N GLY A 307 0.68 -4.38 -1.10
CA GLY A 307 -0.07 -3.26 -0.55
C GLY A 307 0.63 -2.59 0.62
N GLN A 308 -0.02 -1.61 1.24
CA GLN A 308 0.47 -0.91 2.44
C GLN A 308 -0.24 -1.40 3.69
N PHE A 309 0.34 -1.17 4.86
CA PHE A 309 -0.33 -1.40 6.13
C PHE A 309 -0.03 -0.26 7.13
N ILE A 310 -0.88 -0.11 8.14
CA ILE A 310 -0.66 0.79 9.27
C ILE A 310 -0.12 -0.02 10.44
N PRO A 311 1.11 0.25 10.91
CA PRO A 311 1.62 -0.34 12.14
C PRO A 311 1.04 0.35 13.37
N VAL A 312 0.54 -0.42 14.33
CA VAL A 312 0.09 0.08 15.64
C VAL A 312 0.80 -0.71 16.75
N LYS A 313 1.41 0.00 17.70
CA LYS A 313 1.98 -0.63 18.89
C LYS A 313 0.85 -1.13 19.79
N TYR A 314 0.88 -2.40 20.11
CA TYR A 314 -0.16 -3.08 20.87
C TYR A 314 0.42 -3.82 22.06
N LYS A 315 -0.18 -3.65 23.24
CA LYS A 315 0.15 -4.40 24.46
C LYS A 315 -1.08 -5.18 24.88
N LYS A 316 -0.90 -6.47 25.18
CA LYS A 316 -1.98 -7.34 25.71
C LYS A 316 -2.38 -7.00 27.15
N SER A 317 -1.57 -6.21 27.85
CA SER A 317 -1.78 -5.86 29.25
C SER A 317 -1.20 -4.49 29.54
N ASP A 318 -1.84 -3.75 30.45
CA ASP A 318 -1.37 -2.42 30.90
C ASP A 318 -0.20 -2.49 31.88
N ARG A 319 0.30 -3.70 32.19
CA ARG A 319 1.48 -3.88 33.05
C ARG A 319 2.72 -3.28 32.37
N SER A 320 3.58 -2.66 33.15
CA SER A 320 4.81 -2.01 32.67
C SER A 320 5.78 -2.96 31.95
N ASN A 321 5.76 -4.25 32.29
CA ASN A 321 6.56 -5.31 31.67
C ASN A 321 5.82 -6.10 30.58
N ALA A 322 4.63 -5.65 30.15
CA ALA A 322 3.88 -6.31 29.10
C ALA A 322 4.64 -6.23 27.78
N ARG A 323 4.74 -7.37 27.09
CA ARG A 323 5.37 -7.46 25.78
C ARG A 323 4.58 -6.60 24.78
N GLU A 324 5.31 -5.73 24.07
CA GLU A 324 4.78 -4.91 22.99
C GLU A 324 4.85 -5.67 21.66
N TYR A 325 3.77 -5.61 20.90
CA TYR A 325 3.60 -6.23 19.60
C TYR A 325 3.28 -5.15 18.56
N LEU A 326 3.50 -5.50 17.30
CA LEU A 326 3.11 -4.72 16.15
C LEU A 326 1.79 -5.27 15.61
N ALA A 327 0.70 -4.53 15.79
CA ALA A 327 -0.54 -4.81 15.07
C ALA A 327 -0.43 -4.27 13.63
N VAL A 328 -0.58 -5.17 12.67
CA VAL A 328 -0.50 -4.90 11.24
C VAL A 328 -1.91 -4.77 10.72
N ILE A 329 -2.29 -3.57 10.31
CA ILE A 329 -3.61 -3.26 9.77
C ILE A 329 -3.46 -3.03 8.25
N PRO A 330 -3.78 -4.03 7.41
CA PRO A 330 -3.71 -3.86 5.96
C PRO A 330 -4.56 -2.66 5.52
N ILE A 331 -4.00 -1.83 4.64
CA ILE A 331 -4.74 -0.79 3.95
C ILE A 331 -5.17 -1.40 2.63
N ASN A 332 -6.49 -1.54 2.43
CA ASN A 332 -7.04 -1.91 1.13
C ASN A 332 -6.48 -0.97 0.07
N ARG A 333 -5.90 -1.53 -1.00
CA ARG A 333 -5.36 -0.73 -2.10
C ARG A 333 -6.44 0.21 -2.60
N LYS A 334 -6.14 1.50 -2.62
CA LYS A 334 -7.03 2.49 -3.20
C LYS A 334 -6.60 2.67 -4.64
N PHE A 335 -7.21 1.92 -5.54
CA PHE A 335 -6.84 1.85 -6.95
C PHE A 335 -7.21 3.11 -7.74
N HIS A 336 -6.80 4.30 -7.32
CA HIS A 336 -7.10 5.49 -8.10
C HIS A 336 -6.33 5.44 -9.43
N LEU A 337 -7.05 5.39 -10.54
CA LEU A 337 -6.47 5.59 -11.86
C LEU A 337 -6.29 7.08 -12.07
N ARG A 338 -5.08 7.49 -12.44
CA ARG A 338 -4.72 8.90 -12.63
C ARG A 338 -5.16 9.42 -13.99
#